data_AF-A0A972B7X8-F1
#
_entry.id   AF-A0A972B7X8-F1
#
_cell.length_a   1.000
_cell.length_b   1.000
_cell.length_c   1.000
_cell.angle_alpha   90.00
_cell.angle_beta   90.00
_cell.angle_gamma   90.00
#
_symmetry.space_group_name_H-M   'P 1'
#
loop_
_entity.id
_entity.type
_entity.pdbx_description
1 polymer ?
#
loop_
_entity_poly.entity_id
_entity_poly.type
_entity_poly.pdbx_seq_one_letter_code
_entity_poly.pdbx_strand_id
1 'polypeptide(L)'
;MYTLQTEKQIKYFDQVIKMHYEQGYGEDRISKIIPIGHTTVSRWITIFVLHKGKIVNPMKANNPTISSRSKGEEKDILTLEARIKELESQLLKSDIRAEAYDEMINVAEAKFNIPIRKKAGTKQ
;
A
#
# COMPACT_ATOMS: atom_id res chain seq x y z
N MET A 1 14.65 9.80 -12.34
CA MET A 1 14.06 9.65 -10.99
C MET A 1 15.13 9.91 -9.96
N TYR A 2 14.88 10.74 -8.93
CA TYR A 2 15.83 10.90 -7.83
C TYR A 2 15.73 9.68 -6.92
N THR A 3 16.85 9.02 -6.65
CA THR A 3 16.92 7.91 -5.70
C THR A 3 17.72 8.37 -4.48
N LEU A 4 17.17 8.18 -3.28
CA LEU A 4 17.93 8.34 -2.05
C LEU A 4 18.83 7.11 -1.93
N GLN A 5 20.11 7.26 -2.26
CA GLN A 5 21.02 6.13 -2.44
C GLN A 5 21.83 5.78 -1.17
N THR A 6 21.87 6.70 -0.20
CA THR A 6 22.67 6.52 1.03
C THR A 6 21.80 6.57 2.28
N GLU A 7 22.14 5.77 3.28
CA GLU A 7 21.43 5.74 4.57
C GLU A 7 21.39 7.13 5.25
N LYS A 8 22.47 7.90 5.09
CA LYS A 8 22.55 9.27 5.59
C LYS A 8 21.50 10.19 4.95
N GLN A 9 21.28 10.06 3.64
CA GLN A 9 20.25 10.84 2.93
C GLN A 9 18.84 10.43 3.37
N ILE A 10 18.58 9.14 3.57
CA ILE A 10 17.29 8.64 4.06
C ILE A 10 16.99 9.21 5.44
N LYS A 11 17.96 9.14 6.37
CA LYS A 11 17.81 9.68 7.73
C LYS A 11 17.48 11.17 7.73
N TYR A 12 18.20 11.97 6.94
CA TYR A 12 17.90 13.41 6.88
C TYR A 12 16.62 13.71 6.13
N PHE A 13 16.27 12.92 5.12
CA PHE A 13 15.00 13.06 4.41
C PHE A 13 13.83 12.91 5.38
N ASP A 14 13.81 11.84 6.17
CA ASP A 14 12.77 11.61 7.18
C ASP A 14 12.74 12.74 8.20
N GLN A 15 13.91 13.25 8.62
CA GLN A 15 14.01 14.37 9.55
C GLN A 15 13.43 15.67 8.96
N VAL A 16 13.72 15.97 7.69
CA VAL A 16 13.17 17.14 6.97
C VAL A 16 11.65 17.05 6.91
N ILE A 17 11.12 15.89 6.52
CA ILE A 17 9.67 15.66 6.44
C ILE A 17 9.03 15.79 7.82
N LYS A 18 9.62 15.21 8.86
CA LYS A 18 9.13 15.31 10.23
C LYS A 18 9.03 16.77 10.69
N MET A 19 10.09 17.55 10.52
CA MET A 19 10.11 18.96 10.94
C MET A 19 9.16 19.84 10.13
N HIS A 20 8.98 19.56 8.84
CA HIS A 20 8.06 20.31 8.01
C HIS A 20 6.59 20.02 8.38
N TYR A 21 6.21 18.75 8.51
CA TYR A 21 4.81 18.36 8.70
C TYR A 21 4.35 18.27 10.15
N GLU A 22 5.20 17.84 11.09
CA GLU A 22 4.84 17.75 12.51
C GLU A 22 5.10 19.06 13.25
N GLN A 23 6.18 19.76 12.91
CA GLN A 23 6.63 20.97 13.63
C GLN A 23 6.28 22.27 12.89
N GLY A 24 5.81 22.18 11.63
CA GLY A 24 5.40 23.34 10.83
C GLY A 24 6.53 24.29 10.47
N TYR A 25 7.79 23.81 10.47
CA TYR A 25 8.93 24.66 10.11
C TYR A 25 9.01 24.88 8.60
N GLY A 26 9.23 26.14 8.21
CA GLY A 26 9.49 26.51 6.82
C GLY A 26 10.85 25.99 6.31
N GLU A 27 10.96 25.86 4.99
CA GLU A 27 12.13 25.29 4.30
C GLU A 27 13.45 26.00 4.69
N ASP A 28 13.42 27.33 4.77
CA ASP A 28 14.54 28.16 5.23
C ASP A 28 15.02 27.79 6.62
N ARG A 29 14.09 27.57 7.56
CA ARG A 29 14.42 27.23 8.94
C ARG A 29 15.00 25.82 9.01
N ILE A 30 14.46 24.90 8.22
CA ILE A 30 14.95 23.51 8.13
C ILE A 30 16.39 23.48 7.58
N SER A 31 16.69 24.26 6.55
CA SER A 31 18.03 24.33 5.95
C SER A 31 19.11 24.89 6.88
N LYS A 32 18.71 25.66 7.90
CA LYS A 32 19.62 26.17 8.94
C LYS A 32 19.88 25.16 10.06
N ILE A 33 18.93 24.26 10.31
CA ILE A 33 19.00 23.24 11.38
C ILE A 33 19.76 22.01 10.92
N ILE A 34 19.57 21.61 9.66
CA ILE A 34 20.19 20.43 9.06
C ILE A 34 21.24 20.90 8.05
N PRO A 35 22.40 20.22 7.91
CA PRO A 35 23.42 20.55 6.92
C PRO A 35 23.00 20.18 5.48
N ILE A 36 21.86 20.72 5.02
CA ILE A 36 21.26 20.47 3.71
C ILE A 36 20.78 21.80 3.14
N GLY A 37 21.13 22.05 1.89
CA GLY A 37 20.75 23.29 1.21
C GLY A 37 19.24 23.42 1.03
N HIS A 38 18.76 24.66 1.08
CA HIS A 38 17.34 25.03 0.90
C HIS A 38 16.69 24.35 -0.33
N THR A 39 17.38 24.37 -1.48
CA THR A 39 16.89 23.75 -2.72
C THR A 39 16.67 22.24 -2.60
N THR A 40 17.47 21.57 -1.77
CA THR A 40 17.36 20.12 -1.53
C THR A 40 16.19 19.83 -0.59
N VAL A 41 15.98 20.67 0.44
CA VAL A 41 14.81 20.60 1.33
C VAL A 41 13.51 20.76 0.52
N SER A 42 13.42 21.81 -0.30
CA SER A 42 12.26 22.08 -1.17
C SER A 42 11.98 20.91 -2.12
N ARG A 43 13.04 20.38 -2.74
CA ARG A 43 12.94 19.21 -3.61
C ARG A 43 12.46 17.97 -2.87
N TRP A 44 12.96 17.72 -1.66
CA TRP A 44 12.56 16.57 -0.84
C TRP A 44 11.10 16.64 -0.40
N ILE A 45 10.64 17.84 0.00
CA ILE A 45 9.22 18.08 0.28
C ILE A 45 8.40 17.80 -0.98
N THR A 46 8.82 18.30 -2.14
CA THR A 46 8.13 18.04 -3.42
C THR A 46 8.06 16.55 -3.76
N ILE A 47 9.17 15.80 -3.59
CA ILE A 47 9.22 14.35 -3.82
C ILE A 47 8.30 13.60 -2.85
N PHE A 48 8.33 13.97 -1.57
CA PHE A 48 7.47 13.36 -0.56
C PHE A 48 5.99 13.58 -0.87
N VAL A 49 5.64 14.78 -1.30
CA VAL A 49 4.27 15.11 -1.66
C VAL A 49 3.84 14.40 -2.93
N LEU A 50 4.72 14.27 -3.92
CA LEU A 50 4.49 13.47 -5.12
C LEU A 50 4.25 11.99 -4.78
N HIS A 51 5.05 11.42 -3.86
CA HIS A 51 4.90 10.04 -3.39
C HIS A 51 3.64 9.84 -2.53
N LYS A 52 3.22 10.84 -1.76
CA LYS A 52 1.94 10.85 -1.03
C LYS A 52 0.73 11.20 -1.90
N GLY A 53 0.92 11.42 -3.20
CA GLY A 53 -0.15 11.72 -4.16
C GLY A 53 -0.72 13.14 -4.07
N LYS A 54 -0.09 14.07 -3.35
CA LYS A 54 -0.70 15.33 -2.91
C LYS A 54 -0.33 16.61 -3.70
N ILE A 55 0.47 16.57 -4.78
CA ILE A 55 0.73 17.78 -5.61
C ILE A 55 0.48 17.52 -7.10
N VAL A 56 -0.50 18.30 -7.59
CA VAL A 56 -0.67 18.84 -8.93
C VAL A 56 0.50 19.77 -9.30
N ASN A 57 1.10 19.55 -10.47
CA ASN A 57 2.27 20.25 -11.02
C ASN A 57 2.46 21.71 -10.53
N PRO A 58 3.62 22.07 -9.94
CA PRO A 58 3.89 23.43 -9.47
C PRO A 58 4.03 24.48 -10.60
N MET A 59 3.95 24.08 -11.88
CA MET A 59 4.15 24.97 -13.03
C MET A 59 2.85 25.51 -13.64
N LYS A 60 1.68 25.19 -13.09
CA LYS A 60 0.37 25.72 -13.55
C LYS A 60 -0.43 26.31 -12.38
N ALA A 61 0.10 27.34 -11.73
CA ALA A 61 -0.57 28.07 -10.65
C ALA A 61 -1.62 29.09 -11.15
N ASN A 62 -2.44 28.76 -12.16
CA ASN A 62 -3.54 29.60 -12.61
C ASN A 62 -4.75 28.72 -13.00
N ASN A 63 -5.48 28.18 -12.02
CA ASN A 63 -6.94 27.98 -12.10
C ASN A 63 -7.51 27.42 -10.78
N PRO A 64 -8.59 28.01 -10.22
CA PRO A 64 -9.18 27.55 -8.98
C PRO A 64 -10.22 26.45 -9.26
N THR A 65 -9.79 25.20 -9.35
CA THR A 65 -10.72 24.05 -9.46
C THR A 65 -10.32 22.86 -8.57
N ILE A 66 -9.70 23.14 -7.41
CA ILE A 66 -9.22 22.11 -6.47
C ILE A 66 -10.00 22.22 -5.17
N SER A 67 -11.27 21.84 -5.21
CA SER A 67 -12.11 21.67 -4.01
C SER A 67 -12.88 20.32 -4.04
N SER A 68 -12.90 19.63 -5.18
CA SER A 68 -13.74 18.45 -5.40
C SER A 68 -13.01 17.09 -5.34
N ARG A 69 -11.68 17.05 -5.18
CA ARG A 69 -10.90 15.80 -5.39
C ARG A 69 -10.65 14.96 -4.12
N SER A 70 -10.61 15.57 -2.93
CA SER A 70 -10.41 14.85 -1.66
C SER A 70 -11.56 13.90 -1.30
N LYS A 71 -12.80 14.21 -1.70
CA LYS A 71 -13.96 13.32 -1.50
C LYS A 71 -13.98 12.12 -2.45
N GLY A 72 -13.22 12.15 -3.54
CA GLY A 72 -13.11 11.01 -4.48
C GLY A 72 -12.20 9.94 -3.91
N GLU A 73 -11.04 10.34 -3.40
CA GLU A 73 -10.03 9.42 -2.86
C GLU A 73 -10.52 8.66 -1.62
N GLU A 74 -11.26 9.31 -0.73
CA GLU A 74 -11.86 8.64 0.44
C GLU A 74 -12.92 7.61 0.02
N LYS A 75 -13.70 7.90 -1.02
CA LYS A 75 -14.64 6.93 -1.59
C LYS A 75 -13.91 5.77 -2.25
N ASP A 76 -12.82 6.03 -2.96
CA ASP A 76 -12.04 4.99 -3.60
C ASP A 76 -11.42 4.05 -2.55
N ILE A 77 -10.85 4.59 -1.46
CA ILE A 77 -10.33 3.79 -0.34
C ILE A 77 -11.42 2.90 0.26
N LEU A 78 -12.59 3.46 0.56
CA LEU A 78 -13.72 2.70 1.11
C LEU A 78 -14.20 1.60 0.15
N THR A 79 -14.23 1.87 -1.16
CA THR A 79 -14.61 0.86 -2.16
C THR A 79 -13.58 -0.25 -2.27
N LEU A 80 -12.29 0.08 -2.19
CA LEU A 80 -11.19 -0.88 -2.21
C LEU A 80 -11.20 -1.77 -0.97
N GLU A 81 -11.40 -1.20 0.22
CA GLU A 81 -11.54 -1.95 1.47
C GLU A 81 -12.74 -2.90 1.44
N ALA A 82 -13.89 -2.44 0.94
CA ALA A 82 -15.07 -3.27 0.77
C ALA A 82 -14.79 -4.44 -0.18
N ARG A 83 -14.05 -4.21 -1.27
CA ARG A 83 -13.68 -5.24 -2.23
C ARG A 83 -12.72 -6.27 -1.62
N ILE A 84 -11.75 -5.84 -0.82
CA ILE A 84 -10.84 -6.75 -0.10
C ILE A 84 -11.64 -7.67 0.81
N LYS A 85 -12.52 -7.12 1.64
CA LYS A 85 -13.36 -7.89 2.55
C LYS A 85 -14.26 -8.90 1.82
N GLU A 86 -14.81 -8.51 0.68
CA GLU A 86 -15.60 -9.41 -0.16
C GLU A 86 -14.76 -10.58 -0.68
N LEU A 87 -13.56 -10.29 -1.21
CA LEU A 87 -12.65 -11.31 -1.73
C LEU A 87 -12.17 -12.27 -0.64
N GLU A 88 -11.85 -11.77 0.55
CA GLU A 88 -11.50 -12.61 1.71
C GLU A 88 -12.66 -13.52 2.11
N SER A 89 -13.90 -13.02 2.10
CA SER A 89 -15.07 -13.85 2.39
C SER A 89 -15.29 -14.95 1.34
N GLN A 90 -15.06 -14.64 0.05
CA GLN A 90 -15.15 -15.62 -1.03
C GLN A 90 -14.07 -16.70 -0.91
N LEU A 91 -12.85 -16.30 -0.57
CA LEU A 91 -11.73 -17.21 -0.33
C LEU A 91 -12.04 -18.17 0.82
N LEU A 92 -12.45 -17.64 1.99
CA LEU A 92 -12.81 -18.46 3.14
C LEU A 92 -13.91 -19.48 2.81
N LYS A 93 -14.93 -19.07 2.05
CA LYS A 93 -16.01 -19.99 1.62
C LYS A 93 -15.50 -21.08 0.68
N SER A 94 -14.55 -20.75 -0.19
CA SER A 94 -13.92 -21.72 -1.09
C SER A 94 -13.12 -22.75 -0.31
N ASP A 95 -12.34 -22.29 0.68
CA ASP A 95 -11.49 -23.15 1.50
C ASP A 95 -12.33 -24.12 2.33
N ILE A 96 -13.35 -23.62 3.05
CA ILE A 96 -14.28 -24.45 3.82
C ILE A 96 -14.97 -25.48 2.92
N ARG A 97 -15.36 -25.08 1.70
CA ARG A 97 -15.99 -25.99 0.75
C ARG A 97 -15.03 -27.10 0.31
N ALA A 98 -13.77 -26.75 0.04
CA ALA A 98 -12.75 -27.73 -0.34
C ALA A 98 -12.51 -28.74 0.80
N GLU A 99 -12.32 -28.24 2.03
CA GLU A 99 -12.16 -29.07 3.23
C GLU A 99 -13.37 -29.99 3.46
N ALA A 100 -14.60 -29.46 3.33
CA ALA A 100 -15.81 -30.25 3.47
C ALA A 100 -15.93 -31.36 2.41
N TYR A 101 -15.50 -31.10 1.17
CA TYR A 101 -15.47 -32.12 0.13
C TYR A 101 -14.41 -33.18 0.39
N ASP A 102 -13.22 -32.79 0.86
CA ASP A 102 -12.17 -33.73 1.27
C ASP A 102 -12.66 -34.64 2.40
N GLU A 103 -13.33 -34.09 3.41
CA GLU A 103 -13.90 -34.90 4.49
C GLU A 103 -15.05 -35.80 4.04
N MET A 104 -15.91 -35.32 3.14
CA MET A 104 -16.94 -36.17 2.54
C MET A 104 -16.34 -37.36 1.78
N ILE A 105 -15.21 -37.15 1.09
CA ILE A 105 -14.46 -38.22 0.44
C ILE A 105 -13.93 -39.19 1.52
N ASN A 106 -13.28 -38.71 2.57
CA ASN A 106 -12.77 -39.55 3.67
C ASN A 106 -13.87 -40.44 4.27
N VAL A 107 -15.04 -39.87 4.56
CA VAL A 107 -16.19 -40.60 5.11
C VAL A 107 -16.70 -41.65 4.12
N ALA A 108 -16.77 -41.33 2.82
CA ALA A 108 -17.21 -42.28 1.80
C ALA A 108 -16.21 -43.44 1.61
N GLU A 109 -14.91 -43.15 1.56
CA GLU A 109 -13.87 -44.18 1.47
C GLU A 109 -13.91 -45.11 2.69
N ALA A 110 -14.07 -44.55 3.90
CA ALA A 110 -14.16 -45.35 5.13
C ALA A 110 -15.43 -46.21 5.19
N LYS A 111 -16.58 -45.67 4.77
CA LYS A 111 -17.88 -46.36 4.86
C LYS A 111 -18.04 -47.44 3.79
N PHE A 112 -17.59 -47.18 2.57
CA PHE A 112 -17.80 -48.08 1.42
C PHE A 112 -16.55 -48.89 1.06
N ASN A 113 -15.40 -48.59 1.67
CA ASN A 113 -14.12 -49.27 1.43
C ASN A 113 -13.68 -49.24 -0.06
N ILE A 114 -14.02 -48.16 -0.76
CA ILE A 114 -13.67 -47.92 -2.16
C ILE A 114 -12.70 -46.74 -2.22
N PRO A 115 -11.56 -46.84 -2.93
CA PRO A 115 -10.64 -45.71 -3.11
C PRO A 115 -11.19 -44.74 -4.16
N ILE A 116 -11.56 -43.53 -3.72
CA ILE A 116 -12.07 -42.45 -4.59
C ILE A 116 -10.91 -41.52 -4.97
N ARG A 117 -10.01 -41.23 -4.03
CA ARG A 117 -8.82 -40.41 -4.27
C ARG A 117 -7.71 -41.25 -4.89
N LYS A 118 -7.04 -40.70 -5.90
CA LYS A 118 -5.84 -41.31 -6.48
C LYS A 118 -4.75 -41.39 -5.40
N LYS A 119 -4.25 -42.58 -5.09
CA LYS A 119 -3.10 -42.74 -4.19
C LYS A 119 -1.87 -42.11 -4.82
N ALA A 120 -1.16 -41.27 -4.07
CA ALA A 120 0.10 -40.65 -4.48
C ALA A 120 1.20 -41.74 -4.53
N GLY A 121 1.19 -42.55 -5.59
CA GLY A 121 2.04 -43.72 -5.66
C GLY A 121 1.62 -44.70 -6.75
N THR A 122 1.75 -44.28 -8.00
CA THR A 122 2.04 -45.24 -9.07
C THR A 122 3.26 -44.68 -9.79
N LYS A 123 4.44 -45.12 -9.36
CA LYS A 123 5.67 -44.95 -10.14
C LYS A 123 5.40 -45.61 -11.49
N GLN A 124 5.57 -44.86 -12.57
CA GLN A 124 5.82 -45.46 -13.88
C GLN A 124 7.26 -45.97 -13.92
#